data_AF-A0A920PAH7-F1
#
_entry.id   AF-A0A920PAH7-F1
#
_cell.length_a   1.000
_cell.length_b   1.000
_cell.length_c   1.000
_cell.angle_alpha   90.00
_cell.angle_beta   90.00
_cell.angle_gamma   90.00
#
_symmetry.space_group_name_H-M   'P 1'
#
loop_
_entity.id
_entity.type
_entity.pdbx_description
1 polymer ?
#
loop_
_entity_poly.entity_id
_entity_poly.type
_entity_poly.pdbx_seq_one_letter_code
_entity_poly.pdbx_strand_id
1 'polypeptide(L)'
;MDIIFPIIGGLIALAIPILVVVGIVYFIMRLRNNSSIRFFSYRAALRAYFYVVILISVIIGALSGGSTLLKVGLGEVFGAEFSYGQVYEEDKWRARDRSDRELELLKNDAPPMTEEEINKQYPSLKERLVYKVKESMIFGVSLLLIGIILGLVHLVARRSIETETERVDILRRVYLFAGLLVFAVASIISLTVLFQRLLVICLLEQGQVMNICLLVSHYL
;
A
#
# COMPACT_ATOMS: atom_id res chain seq x y z
N MET A 1 -9.86 14.54 24.22
CA MET A 1 -10.67 13.70 23.29
C MET A 1 -9.78 12.88 22.36
N ASP A 2 -8.49 12.77 22.69
CA ASP A 2 -7.41 12.40 21.77
C ASP A 2 -7.13 10.89 21.76
N ILE A 3 -7.67 10.16 22.74
CA ILE A 3 -7.49 8.71 22.89
C ILE A 3 -8.68 7.94 22.28
N ILE A 4 -9.87 8.54 22.23
CA ILE A 4 -11.10 7.88 21.76
C ILE A 4 -11.08 7.67 20.25
N PHE A 5 -10.63 8.66 19.49
CA PHE A 5 -10.55 8.60 18.03
C PHE A 5 -9.62 7.49 17.48
N PRO A 6 -8.38 7.31 17.98
CA PRO A 6 -7.51 6.23 17.50
C PRO A 6 -8.03 4.85 17.90
N ILE A 7 -8.69 4.70 19.05
CA ILE A 7 -9.30 3.44 19.49
C ILE A 7 -10.47 3.06 18.58
N ILE A 8 -11.36 4.02 18.25
CA ILE A 8 -12.47 3.80 17.31
C ILE A 8 -11.94 3.46 15.92
N GLY A 9 -10.90 4.17 15.45
CA GLY A 9 -10.24 3.88 14.17
C GLY A 9 -9.67 2.45 14.11
N GLY A 10 -8.99 2.02 15.17
CA GLY A 10 -8.47 0.65 15.31
C GLY A 10 -9.58 -0.40 15.33
N LEU A 11 -10.67 -0.14 16.04
CA LEU A 11 -11.84 -1.03 16.09
C LEU A 11 -12.52 -1.17 14.72
N ILE A 12 -12.67 -0.08 13.96
CA ILE A 12 -13.25 -0.12 12.61
C ILE A 12 -12.31 -0.87 11.65
N ALA A 13 -11.01 -0.59 11.71
CA ALA A 13 -10.01 -1.27 10.89
C ALA A 13 -9.98 -2.79 11.14
N LEU A 14 -10.32 -3.23 12.35
CA LEU A 14 -10.37 -4.64 12.74
C LEU A 14 -11.77 -5.26 12.51
N ALA A 15 -12.83 -4.47 12.56
CA ALA A 15 -14.19 -4.91 12.27
C ALA A 15 -14.37 -5.30 10.79
N ILE A 16 -13.75 -4.58 9.86
CA ILE A 16 -13.83 -4.88 8.43
C ILE A 16 -13.32 -6.30 8.09
N PRO A 17 -12.09 -6.72 8.48
CA PRO A 17 -11.61 -8.07 8.20
C PRO A 17 -12.42 -9.15 8.94
N ILE A 18 -12.91 -8.88 10.16
CA ILE A 18 -13.82 -9.81 10.85
C ILE A 18 -15.13 -9.97 10.07
N LEU A 19 -15.73 -8.88 9.60
CA LEU A 19 -16.96 -8.91 8.81
C LEU A 19 -16.76 -9.68 7.51
N VAL A 20 -15.60 -9.53 6.86
CA VAL A 20 -15.23 -10.28 5.66
C VAL A 20 -15.14 -11.78 5.96
N VAL A 21 -14.44 -12.17 7.03
CA VAL A 21 -14.31 -13.58 7.44
C VAL A 21 -15.67 -14.17 7.80
N VAL A 22 -16.47 -13.47 8.61
CA VAL A 22 -17.83 -13.90 9.01
C VAL A 22 -18.74 -13.98 7.78
N GLY A 23 -18.66 -13.02 6.86
CA GLY A 23 -19.42 -13.02 5.62
C GLY A 23 -19.07 -14.21 4.73
N ILE A 24 -17.78 -14.53 4.59
CA ILE A 24 -17.32 -15.71 3.85
C ILE A 24 -17.81 -17.00 4.52
N VAL A 25 -17.65 -17.12 5.85
CA VAL A 25 -18.11 -18.30 6.61
C VAL A 25 -19.62 -18.47 6.52
N TYR A 26 -20.39 -17.40 6.72
CA TYR A 26 -21.85 -17.41 6.60
C TYR A 26 -22.29 -17.77 5.18
N PHE A 27 -21.64 -17.21 4.16
CA PHE A 27 -21.94 -17.52 2.77
C PHE A 27 -21.68 -19.00 2.44
N ILE A 28 -20.56 -19.56 2.93
CA ILE A 28 -20.26 -21.00 2.80
C ILE A 28 -21.33 -21.85 3.52
N MET A 29 -21.72 -21.47 4.74
CA MET A 29 -22.77 -22.17 5.49
C MET A 29 -24.15 -22.07 4.82
N ARG A 30 -24.50 -20.90 4.27
CA ARG A 30 -25.76 -20.66 3.56
C ARG A 30 -25.86 -21.50 2.30
N LEU A 31 -24.74 -21.68 1.57
CA LEU A 31 -24.67 -22.57 0.42
C LEU A 31 -24.73 -24.06 0.81
N ARG A 32 -24.33 -24.42 2.02
CA ARG A 32 -24.42 -25.79 2.55
C ARG A 32 -25.86 -26.28 2.74
N ASN A 33 -26.80 -25.38 3.06
CA ASN A 33 -28.19 -25.77 3.34
C ASN A 33 -28.97 -26.29 2.12
N ASN A 34 -28.46 -26.13 0.90
CA ASN A 34 -29.17 -26.50 -0.33
C ASN A 34 -28.57 -27.69 -1.08
N SER A 35 -27.52 -28.33 -0.55
CA SER A 35 -26.86 -29.43 -1.26
C SER A 35 -26.06 -30.34 -0.32
N SER A 36 -26.41 -31.63 -0.35
CA SER A 36 -25.67 -32.75 0.24
C SER A 36 -24.32 -32.94 -0.48
N ILE A 37 -23.38 -32.01 -0.31
CA ILE A 37 -22.08 -32.11 -0.95
C ILE A 37 -21.13 -32.87 -0.01
N ARG A 38 -20.65 -34.03 -0.48
CA ARG A 38 -19.55 -34.77 0.14
C ARG A 38 -18.25 -33.96 -0.08
N PHE A 39 -17.99 -32.96 0.76
CA PHE A 39 -16.89 -32.00 0.60
C PHE A 39 -15.46 -32.58 0.73
N PHE A 40 -15.28 -33.82 1.19
CA PHE A 40 -13.95 -34.42 1.42
C PHE A 40 -13.48 -35.33 0.26
N SER A 41 -13.41 -34.78 -0.95
CA SER A 41 -12.62 -35.40 -2.03
C SER A 41 -11.29 -34.68 -2.14
N TYR A 42 -10.19 -35.44 -2.21
CA TYR A 42 -8.83 -34.91 -2.40
C TYR A 42 -8.74 -33.90 -3.55
N ARG A 43 -9.51 -34.12 -4.63
CA ARG A 43 -9.59 -33.19 -5.77
C ARG A 43 -10.21 -31.83 -5.44
N ALA A 44 -11.20 -31.79 -4.54
CA ALA A 44 -11.85 -30.54 -4.12
C ALA A 44 -10.93 -29.71 -3.22
N ALA A 45 -10.22 -30.38 -2.29
CA ALA A 45 -9.23 -29.74 -1.43
C ALA A 45 -8.06 -29.14 -2.25
N LEU A 46 -7.55 -29.90 -3.22
CA LEU A 46 -6.46 -29.45 -4.08
C LEU A 46 -6.88 -28.26 -4.97
N ARG A 47 -8.12 -28.25 -5.48
CA ARG A 47 -8.66 -27.10 -6.22
C ARG A 47 -8.81 -25.86 -5.36
N ALA A 48 -9.33 -26.00 -4.14
CA ALA A 48 -9.41 -24.89 -3.18
C ALA A 48 -8.02 -24.30 -2.89
N TYR A 49 -7.02 -25.16 -2.68
CA TYR A 49 -5.62 -24.75 -2.49
C TYR A 49 -5.12 -23.89 -3.66
N PHE A 50 -5.27 -24.35 -4.91
CA PHE A 50 -4.81 -23.56 -6.07
C PHE A 50 -5.51 -22.20 -6.17
N TYR A 51 -6.81 -22.13 -5.89
CA TYR A 51 -7.54 -20.86 -5.87
C TYR A 51 -7.00 -19.89 -4.81
N VAL A 52 -6.73 -20.39 -3.60
CA VAL A 52 -6.16 -19.59 -2.52
C VAL A 52 -4.77 -19.09 -2.90
N VAL A 53 -3.91 -19.96 -3.44
CA VAL A 53 -2.54 -19.56 -3.81
C VAL A 53 -2.54 -18.55 -4.96
N ILE A 54 -3.39 -18.73 -5.97
CA ILE A 54 -3.53 -17.75 -7.06
C ILE A 54 -4.03 -16.41 -6.51
N LEU A 55 -4.99 -16.42 -5.58
CA LEU A 55 -5.47 -15.20 -4.93
C LEU A 55 -4.34 -14.48 -4.18
N ILE A 56 -3.58 -15.21 -3.36
CA ILE A 56 -2.41 -14.68 -2.65
C ILE A 56 -1.38 -14.12 -3.64
N SER A 57 -1.17 -14.81 -4.77
CA SER A 57 -0.24 -14.37 -5.82
C SER A 57 -0.65 -13.04 -6.44
N VAL A 58 -1.95 -12.85 -6.69
CA VAL A 58 -2.50 -11.58 -7.19
C VAL A 58 -2.35 -10.46 -6.15
N ILE A 59 -2.59 -10.75 -4.86
CA ILE A 59 -2.40 -9.77 -3.79
C ILE A 59 -0.93 -9.34 -3.71
N ILE A 60 0.00 -10.29 -3.65
CA ILE A 60 1.43 -9.99 -3.57
C ILE A 60 1.91 -9.26 -4.83
N GLY A 61 1.57 -9.77 -6.01
CA GLY A 61 2.05 -9.25 -7.27
C GLY A 61 1.42 -7.90 -7.64
N ALA A 62 0.09 -7.84 -7.69
CA ALA A 62 -0.62 -6.66 -8.18
C ALA A 62 -0.82 -5.60 -7.10
N LEU A 63 -1.30 -5.99 -5.91
CA LEU A 63 -1.57 -5.01 -4.84
C LEU A 63 -0.29 -4.55 -4.19
N SER A 64 0.66 -5.43 -3.87
CA SER A 64 1.91 -5.01 -3.20
C SER A 64 2.97 -4.56 -4.20
N GLY A 65 3.33 -5.41 -5.16
CA GLY A 65 4.35 -5.10 -6.17
C GLY A 65 3.91 -4.00 -7.14
N GLY A 66 2.76 -4.21 -7.79
CA GLY A 66 2.21 -3.29 -8.80
C GLY A 66 1.94 -1.89 -8.27
N SER A 67 1.37 -1.75 -7.06
CA SER A 67 1.16 -0.42 -6.45
C SER A 67 2.47 0.30 -6.14
N THR A 68 3.50 -0.42 -5.72
CA THR A 68 4.82 0.17 -5.45
C THR A 68 5.48 0.66 -6.75
N LEU A 69 5.34 -0.09 -7.84
CA LEU A 69 5.84 0.34 -9.15
C LEU A 69 5.04 1.51 -9.72
N LEU A 70 3.72 1.54 -9.50
CA LEU A 70 2.89 2.70 -9.83
C LEU A 70 3.35 3.92 -9.04
N LYS A 71 3.67 3.79 -7.75
CA LYS A 71 4.23 4.90 -6.95
C LYS A 71 5.53 5.43 -7.55
N VAL A 72 6.44 4.55 -7.96
CA VAL A 72 7.70 4.93 -8.62
C VAL A 72 7.41 5.64 -9.95
N GLY A 73 6.59 5.04 -10.81
CA GLY A 73 6.26 5.59 -12.14
C GLY A 73 5.51 6.92 -12.07
N LEU A 74 4.54 7.06 -11.17
CA LEU A 74 3.85 8.32 -10.92
C LEU A 74 4.79 9.38 -10.37
N GLY A 75 5.78 9.00 -9.54
CA GLY A 75 6.80 9.92 -9.04
C GLY A 75 7.74 10.42 -10.13
N GLU A 76 8.00 9.62 -11.16
CA GLU A 76 8.79 10.04 -12.32
C GLU A 76 8.01 11.02 -13.21
N VAL A 77 6.71 10.77 -13.43
CA VAL A 77 5.88 11.57 -14.34
C VAL A 77 5.39 12.88 -13.70
N PHE A 78 4.91 12.82 -12.45
CA PHE A 78 4.29 13.95 -11.76
C PHE A 78 5.20 14.65 -10.74
N GLY A 79 6.46 14.22 -10.65
CA GLY A 79 7.42 14.73 -9.68
C GLY A 79 7.50 13.89 -8.41
N ALA A 80 8.71 13.83 -7.85
CA ALA A 80 8.98 12.99 -6.69
C ALA A 80 8.25 13.50 -5.43
N GLU A 81 7.90 14.80 -5.36
CA GLU A 81 7.10 15.36 -4.27
C GLU A 81 5.73 14.67 -4.15
N PHE A 82 5.11 14.28 -5.28
CA PHE A 82 3.79 13.66 -5.30
C PHE A 82 3.79 12.28 -4.62
N SER A 83 4.71 11.41 -5.05
CA SER A 83 4.80 10.03 -4.56
C SER A 83 5.60 9.90 -3.26
N TYR A 84 6.58 10.77 -3.04
CA TYR A 84 7.53 10.71 -1.93
C TYR A 84 7.47 11.92 -1.00
N GLY A 85 6.37 12.69 -0.99
CA GLY A 85 6.20 13.86 -0.10
C GLY A 85 6.49 13.59 1.39
N GLN A 86 6.32 12.36 1.87
CA GLN A 86 6.74 11.97 3.23
C GLN A 86 8.26 12.13 3.46
N VAL A 87 9.09 11.86 2.44
CA VAL A 87 10.55 12.03 2.51
C VAL A 87 10.92 13.50 2.67
N TYR A 88 10.16 14.40 2.03
CA TYR A 88 10.31 15.85 2.14
C TYR A 88 9.85 16.37 3.50
N GLU A 89 8.73 15.87 4.03
CA GLU A 89 8.29 16.22 5.40
C GLU A 89 9.28 15.73 6.46
N GLU A 90 9.76 14.49 6.32
CA GLU A 90 10.84 13.97 7.16
C GLU A 90 12.13 14.80 7.09
N ASP A 91 12.41 15.44 5.96
CA ASP A 91 13.58 16.30 5.78
C ASP A 91 13.46 17.58 6.60
N LYS A 92 12.28 18.20 6.61
CA LYS A 92 11.97 19.36 7.46
C LYS A 92 12.14 19.02 8.94
N TRP A 93 11.64 17.85 9.37
CA TRP A 93 11.82 17.38 10.75
C TRP A 93 13.29 17.16 11.09
N ARG A 94 14.07 16.56 10.18
CA ARG A 94 15.52 16.37 10.36
C ARG A 94 16.31 17.68 10.40
N ALA A 95 15.92 18.66 9.57
CA ALA A 95 16.55 19.98 9.59
C ALA A 95 16.34 20.68 10.95
N ARG A 96 15.13 20.59 11.52
CA ARG A 96 14.85 21.10 12.88
C ARG A 96 15.68 20.37 13.94
N ASP A 97 15.67 19.04 13.92
CA ASP A 97 16.44 18.21 14.85
C ASP A 97 17.96 18.46 14.77
N ARG A 98 18.47 18.80 13.58
CA ARG A 98 19.85 19.28 13.41
C ARG A 98 20.08 20.60 14.13
N SER A 99 19.24 21.60 13.88
CA SER A 99 19.37 22.93 14.52
C SER A 99 19.23 22.87 16.04
N ASP A 100 18.32 22.05 16.55
CA ASP A 100 18.13 21.86 17.99
C ASP A 100 19.38 21.24 18.62
N ARG A 101 20.00 20.25 17.97
CA ARG A 101 21.28 19.66 18.42
C ARG A 101 22.45 20.64 18.35
N GLU A 102 22.54 21.46 17.30
CA GLU A 102 23.56 22.50 17.22
C GLU A 102 23.43 23.51 18.36
N LEU A 103 22.20 23.90 18.71
CA LEU A 103 21.92 24.79 19.83
C LEU A 103 22.31 24.16 21.18
N GLU A 104 22.06 22.87 21.37
CA GLU A 104 22.48 22.14 22.57
C GLU A 104 24.00 22.05 22.72
N LEU A 105 24.73 21.82 21.62
CA LEU A 105 26.19 21.80 21.63
C LEU A 105 26.75 23.17 22.01
N LEU A 106 26.20 24.24 21.44
CA LEU A 106 26.55 25.63 21.78
C LEU A 106 26.28 25.96 23.24
N LYS A 107 25.16 25.46 23.81
CA LYS A 107 24.81 25.70 25.22
C LYS A 107 25.74 24.98 26.20
N ASN A 108 26.32 23.86 25.78
CA ASN A 108 27.17 23.01 26.62
C ASN A 108 28.68 23.24 26.39
N ASP A 109 29.07 24.29 25.66
CA ASP A 109 30.45 24.56 25.23
C ASP A 109 31.13 23.34 24.56
N ALA A 110 30.33 22.49 23.92
CA ALA A 110 30.82 21.34 23.18
C ALA A 110 31.31 21.78 21.78
N PRO A 111 32.32 21.11 21.21
CA PRO A 111 32.77 21.42 19.86
C PRO A 111 31.62 21.26 18.86
N PRO A 112 31.49 22.16 17.87
CA PRO A 112 30.47 22.04 16.84
C PRO A 112 30.71 20.76 16.03
N MET A 113 29.61 20.19 15.55
CA MET A 113 29.65 18.99 14.72
C MET A 113 30.39 19.30 13.41
N THR A 114 31.29 18.40 13.01
CA THR A 114 32.02 18.55 11.75
C THR A 114 31.09 18.30 10.55
N GLU A 115 31.40 18.87 9.37
CA GLU A 115 30.60 18.64 8.16
C GLU A 115 30.48 17.15 7.81
N GLU A 116 31.52 16.36 8.08
CA GLU A 116 31.52 14.91 7.85
C GLU A 116 30.54 14.18 8.80
N GLU A 117 30.53 14.54 10.08
CA GLU A 117 29.57 14.02 11.06
C GLU A 117 28.14 14.43 10.72
N ILE A 118 27.94 15.68 10.30
CA ILE A 118 26.63 16.20 9.86
C ILE A 118 26.14 15.41 8.64
N ASN A 119 26.97 15.22 7.62
CA ASN A 119 26.56 14.49 6.42
C ASN A 119 26.30 13.00 6.69
N LYS A 120 27.06 12.40 7.61
CA LYS A 120 26.85 11.01 8.04
C LYS A 120 25.55 10.82 8.83
N GLN A 121 25.22 11.76 9.71
CA GLN A 121 24.01 11.70 10.55
C GLN A 121 22.76 12.17 9.80
N TYR A 122 22.91 13.17 8.93
CA TYR A 122 21.85 13.83 8.18
C TYR A 122 22.21 13.89 6.69
N PRO A 123 22.14 12.74 5.99
CA PRO A 123 22.41 12.69 4.56
C PRO A 123 21.45 13.61 3.81
N SER A 124 21.91 14.12 2.68
CA SER A 124 21.15 15.09 1.90
C SER A 124 19.79 14.54 1.45
N LEU A 125 18.80 15.43 1.31
CA LEU A 125 17.47 15.08 0.79
C LEU A 125 17.56 14.31 -0.54
N LYS A 126 18.43 14.77 -1.44
CA LYS A 126 18.64 14.17 -2.76
C LYS A 126 19.11 12.73 -2.66
N GLU A 127 20.09 12.43 -1.80
CA GLU A 127 20.60 11.07 -1.61
C GLU A 127 19.53 10.15 -1.01
N ARG A 128 18.82 10.63 0.02
CA ARG A 128 17.72 9.88 0.65
C ARG A 128 16.60 9.57 -0.34
N LEU A 129 16.24 10.54 -1.17
CA LEU A 129 15.20 10.40 -2.17
C LEU A 129 15.59 9.36 -3.23
N VAL A 130 16.81 9.47 -3.78
CA VAL A 130 17.34 8.50 -4.74
C VAL A 130 17.36 7.09 -4.13
N TYR A 131 17.80 6.95 -2.89
CA TYR A 131 17.79 5.67 -2.18
C TYR A 131 16.37 5.12 -2.03
N LYS A 132 15.41 5.94 -1.57
CA LYS A 132 14.01 5.53 -1.38
C LYS A 132 13.31 5.14 -2.67
N VAL A 133 13.60 5.84 -3.78
CA VAL A 133 13.09 5.49 -5.11
C VAL A 133 13.65 4.14 -5.54
N LYS A 134 14.96 3.93 -5.44
CA LYS A 134 15.62 2.66 -5.78
C LYS A 134 15.10 1.50 -4.93
N GLU A 135 15.00 1.69 -3.62
CA GLU A 135 14.45 0.71 -2.69
C GLU A 135 13.02 0.31 -3.09
N SER A 136 12.16 1.29 -3.36
CA SER A 136 10.78 1.05 -3.79
C SER A 136 10.73 0.32 -5.13
N MET A 137 11.58 0.68 -6.08
CA MET A 137 11.64 0.04 -7.40
C MET A 137 12.04 -1.43 -7.28
N ILE A 138 13.11 -1.73 -6.55
CA ILE A 138 13.60 -3.09 -6.35
C ILE A 138 12.51 -3.92 -5.63
N PHE A 139 11.96 -3.40 -4.54
CA PHE A 139 10.92 -4.08 -3.78
C PHE A 139 9.67 -4.36 -4.63
N GLY A 140 9.22 -3.36 -5.40
CA GLY A 140 8.08 -3.48 -6.31
C GLY A 140 8.30 -4.54 -7.39
N VAL A 141 9.46 -4.52 -8.05
CA VAL A 141 9.82 -5.52 -9.08
C VAL A 141 9.92 -6.91 -8.49
N SER A 142 10.59 -7.07 -7.33
CA SER A 142 10.73 -8.37 -6.67
C SER A 142 9.37 -8.98 -6.32
N LEU A 143 8.47 -8.20 -5.70
CA LEU A 143 7.13 -8.69 -5.35
C LEU A 143 6.28 -8.99 -6.58
N LEU A 144 6.36 -8.16 -7.62
CA LEU A 144 5.66 -8.40 -8.87
C LEU A 144 6.11 -9.72 -9.51
N LEU A 145 7.42 -9.95 -9.60
CA LEU A 145 7.98 -11.19 -10.16
C LEU A 145 7.59 -12.41 -9.34
N ILE A 146 7.69 -12.35 -8.01
CA ILE A 146 7.28 -13.44 -7.12
C ILE A 146 5.79 -13.75 -7.31
N GLY A 147 4.93 -12.72 -7.34
CA GLY A 147 3.50 -12.87 -7.57
C GLY A 147 3.18 -13.47 -8.95
N ILE A 148 3.88 -13.04 -10.00
CA ILE A 148 3.72 -13.60 -11.36
C ILE A 148 4.14 -15.07 -11.39
N ILE A 149 5.31 -15.41 -10.84
CA ILE A 149 5.82 -16.79 -10.86
C ILE A 149 4.89 -17.71 -10.07
N LEU A 150 4.52 -17.33 -8.84
CA LEU A 150 3.57 -18.10 -8.03
C LEU A 150 2.22 -18.26 -8.76
N GLY A 151 1.71 -17.17 -9.32
CA GLY A 151 0.46 -17.19 -10.07
C GLY A 151 0.51 -18.12 -11.28
N LEU A 152 1.54 -17.99 -12.13
CA LEU A 152 1.69 -18.79 -13.35
C LEU A 152 1.87 -20.28 -13.06
N VAL A 153 2.75 -20.63 -12.12
CA VAL A 153 2.98 -22.03 -11.74
C VAL A 153 1.69 -22.68 -11.26
N HIS A 154 0.94 -22.01 -10.39
CA HIS A 154 -0.31 -22.55 -9.83
C HIS A 154 -1.47 -22.50 -10.83
N LEU A 155 -1.48 -21.54 -11.77
CA LEU A 155 -2.44 -21.50 -12.87
C LEU A 155 -2.24 -22.67 -13.84
N VAL A 156 -0.99 -22.97 -14.21
CA VAL A 156 -0.67 -24.10 -15.08
C VAL A 156 -0.97 -25.42 -14.37
N ALA A 157 -0.55 -25.56 -13.11
CA ALA A 157 -0.86 -26.74 -12.29
C ALA A 157 -2.37 -26.99 -12.19
N ARG A 158 -3.16 -25.92 -11.97
CA ARG A 158 -4.63 -26.01 -11.96
C ARG A 158 -5.18 -26.44 -13.31
N ARG A 159 -4.76 -25.80 -14.41
CA ARG A 159 -5.22 -26.15 -15.77
C ARG A 159 -4.92 -27.60 -16.13
N SER A 160 -3.79 -28.14 -15.66
CA SER A 160 -3.41 -29.54 -15.91
C SER A 160 -4.29 -30.56 -15.15
N ILE A 161 -4.97 -30.15 -14.08
CA ILE A 161 -5.74 -31.03 -13.19
C ILE A 161 -7.26 -30.91 -13.43
N GLU A 162 -7.72 -29.82 -14.08
CA GLU A 162 -9.14 -29.55 -14.34
C GLU A 162 -9.68 -30.37 -15.52
N THR A 163 -10.65 -31.26 -15.26
CA THR A 163 -11.43 -31.97 -16.30
C THR A 163 -12.69 -31.18 -16.69
N GLU A 164 -13.09 -31.23 -17.97
CA GLU A 164 -14.15 -30.40 -18.61
C GLU A 164 -15.51 -30.34 -17.87
N THR A 165 -15.85 -31.33 -17.06
CA THR A 165 -17.13 -31.40 -16.31
C THR A 165 -17.15 -30.61 -15.00
N GLU A 166 -16.00 -30.19 -14.46
CA GLU A 166 -15.90 -29.42 -13.21
C GLU A 166 -15.81 -27.89 -13.43
N ARG A 167 -15.93 -27.42 -14.68
CA ARG A 167 -15.74 -26.01 -15.08
C ARG A 167 -16.83 -25.05 -14.55
N VAL A 168 -17.94 -25.60 -14.05
CA VAL A 168 -19.16 -24.91 -13.58
C VAL A 168 -19.26 -24.79 -12.05
N ASP A 169 -18.21 -25.20 -11.33
CA ASP A 169 -18.27 -25.43 -9.89
C ASP A 169 -18.46 -24.15 -9.05
N ILE A 170 -19.20 -24.29 -7.95
CA ILE A 170 -19.51 -23.22 -6.99
C ILE A 170 -18.24 -22.60 -6.38
N LEU A 171 -17.17 -23.39 -6.32
CA LEU A 171 -15.84 -23.00 -5.89
C LEU A 171 -15.25 -21.86 -6.73
N ARG A 172 -15.44 -21.90 -8.06
CA ARG A 172 -15.00 -20.83 -8.97
C ARG A 172 -15.75 -19.53 -8.68
N ARG A 173 -17.05 -19.63 -8.40
CA ARG A 173 -17.91 -18.48 -8.09
C ARG A 173 -17.52 -17.85 -6.74
N VAL A 174 -17.23 -18.67 -5.72
CA VAL A 174 -16.71 -18.21 -4.42
C VAL A 174 -15.33 -17.58 -4.57
N TYR A 175 -14.42 -18.18 -5.35
CA TYR A 175 -13.11 -17.59 -5.63
C TYR A 175 -13.21 -16.23 -6.32
N LEU A 176 -14.04 -16.12 -7.37
CA LEU A 176 -14.25 -14.84 -8.06
C LEU A 176 -14.88 -13.81 -7.13
N PHE A 177 -15.84 -14.21 -6.29
CA PHE A 177 -16.47 -13.33 -5.34
C PHE A 177 -15.49 -12.86 -4.24
N ALA A 178 -14.68 -13.76 -3.68
CA ALA A 178 -13.67 -13.41 -2.67
C ALA A 178 -12.56 -12.52 -3.27
N GLY A 179 -12.10 -12.84 -4.48
CA GLY A 179 -11.14 -12.00 -5.20
C GLY A 179 -11.70 -10.61 -5.50
N LEU A 180 -12.96 -10.53 -5.95
CA LEU A 180 -13.65 -9.26 -6.19
C LEU A 180 -13.83 -8.47 -4.89
N LEU A 181 -14.19 -9.12 -3.79
CA LEU A 181 -14.35 -8.48 -2.48
C LEU A 181 -13.03 -7.87 -1.99
N VAL A 182 -11.94 -8.66 -2.01
CA VAL A 182 -10.60 -8.18 -1.63
C VAL A 182 -10.17 -7.04 -2.53
N PHE A 183 -10.37 -7.17 -3.85
CA PHE A 183 -10.06 -6.13 -4.82
C PHE A 183 -10.86 -4.85 -4.58
N ALA A 184 -12.16 -4.95 -4.30
CA ALA A 184 -13.03 -3.81 -4.02
C ALA A 184 -12.59 -3.09 -2.74
N VAL A 185 -12.34 -3.83 -1.65
CA VAL A 185 -11.85 -3.24 -0.39
C VAL A 185 -10.50 -2.55 -0.59
N ALA A 186 -9.55 -3.21 -1.27
CA ALA A 186 -8.25 -2.62 -1.57
C ALA A 186 -8.39 -1.35 -2.42
N SER A 187 -9.25 -1.38 -3.45
CA SER A 187 -9.51 -0.22 -4.31
C SER A 187 -10.11 0.95 -3.54
N ILE A 188 -11.05 0.69 -2.62
CA ILE A 188 -11.65 1.74 -1.78
C ILE A 188 -10.59 2.38 -0.87
N ILE A 189 -9.74 1.56 -0.23
CA ILE A 189 -8.65 2.06 0.62
C ILE A 189 -7.68 2.90 -0.21
N SER A 190 -7.22 2.39 -1.35
CA SER A 190 -6.30 3.09 -2.25
C SER A 190 -6.90 4.39 -2.78
N LEU A 191 -8.18 4.38 -3.17
CA LEU A 191 -8.88 5.56 -3.67
C LEU A 191 -9.00 6.64 -2.58
N THR A 192 -9.28 6.23 -1.33
CA THR A 192 -9.37 7.16 -0.20
C THR A 192 -8.03 7.87 0.05
N VAL A 193 -6.92 7.13 0.04
CA VAL A 193 -5.58 7.70 0.19
C VAL A 193 -5.23 8.62 -0.98
N LEU A 194 -5.56 8.23 -2.22
CA LEU A 194 -5.31 9.04 -3.40
C LEU A 194 -6.11 10.36 -3.36
N PHE A 195 -7.39 10.29 -3.01
CA PHE A 195 -8.26 11.46 -2.89
C PHE A 195 -7.74 12.44 -1.83
N GLN A 196 -7.33 11.94 -0.66
CA GLN A 196 -6.71 12.78 0.37
C GLN A 196 -5.44 13.47 -0.14
N ARG A 197 -4.56 12.76 -0.85
CA ARG A 197 -3.33 13.34 -1.41
C ARG A 197 -3.61 14.40 -2.48
N LEU A 198 -4.54 14.13 -3.40
CA LEU A 198 -4.94 15.10 -4.43
C LEU A 198 -5.55 16.36 -3.83
N LEU A 199 -6.41 16.21 -2.81
CA LEU A 199 -7.06 17.34 -2.17
C LEU A 199 -6.06 18.24 -1.42
N VAL A 200 -5.06 17.66 -0.75
CA VAL A 200 -3.96 18.42 -0.12
C VAL A 200 -3.15 19.20 -1.15
N ILE A 201 -2.81 18.58 -2.28
CA ILE A 201 -2.04 19.24 -3.35
C ILE A 201 -2.85 20.39 -3.97
N CYS A 202 -4.11 20.13 -4.31
CA CYS A 202 -4.98 21.15 -4.92
C CYS A 202 -5.24 22.34 -3.99
N LEU A 203 -5.36 22.09 -2.67
CA LEU A 203 -5.45 23.15 -1.66
C LEU A 203 -4.15 23.94 -1.49
N LEU A 204 -2.99 23.27 -1.53
CA LEU A 204 -1.68 23.94 -1.47
C LEU A 204 -1.42 24.80 -2.70
N GLU A 205 -1.87 24.35 -3.87
CA GLU A 205 -1.78 25.11 -5.12
C GLU A 205 -2.65 26.38 -5.08
N GLN A 206 -3.88 26.29 -4.55
CA GLN A 206 -4.74 27.47 -4.32
C GLN A 206 -4.15 28.46 -3.30
N GLY A 207 -3.44 27.97 -2.27
CA GLY A 207 -2.77 28.81 -1.27
C GLY A 207 -1.54 29.58 -1.80
N GLN A 208 -0.83 29.03 -2.78
CA GLN A 208 0.29 29.70 -3.46
C GLN A 208 -0.19 30.82 -4.40
N VAL A 209 -1.30 30.61 -5.11
CA VAL A 209 -1.87 31.62 -6.02
C VAL A 209 -2.35 32.86 -5.26
N MET A 210 -2.90 32.70 -4.05
CA MET A 210 -3.37 33.83 -3.23
C MET A 210 -2.21 34.64 -2.61
N ASN A 211 -1.07 34.00 -2.30
CA ASN A 211 0.13 34.69 -1.79
C ASN A 211 0.88 35.47 -2.89
N ILE A 212 0.90 34.97 -4.13
CA ILE A 212 1.50 35.68 -5.27
C ILE A 212 0.67 36.93 -5.62
N CYS A 213 -0.67 36.87 -5.56
CA CYS A 213 -1.51 38.05 -5.73
C CYS A 213 -1.33 39.11 -4.62
N LEU A 214 -1.12 38.69 -3.36
CA LEU A 214 -0.84 39.61 -2.26
C LEU A 214 0.56 40.25 -2.34
N LEU A 215 1.56 39.52 -2.84
CA LEU A 215 2.91 40.06 -3.01
C LEU A 215 2.99 41.11 -4.14
N VAL A 216 2.21 40.92 -5.22
CA VAL A 216 2.13 41.89 -6.34
C VAL A 216 1.32 43.13 -5.97
N SER A 217 0.33 43.02 -5.07
CA SER A 217 -0.47 44.17 -4.60
C SER A 217 0.27 45.07 -3.59
N HIS A 218 1.42 44.64 -3.06
CA HIS A 218 2.21 45.42 -2.09
C HIS A 218 3.43 46.11 -2.71
N TYR A 219 3.70 45.87 -4.00
CA TYR A 219 4.80 46.44 -4.79
C TYR A 219 4.33 47.25 -6.00
N LEU A 220 3.04 47.57 -6.07
CA LEU A 220 2.38 48.52 -6.97
C LEU A 220 1.66 49.58 -6.13
#